data_AF-A0A7S0U796-F1
#
_entry.id   AF-A0A7S0U796-F1
#
_cell.length_a   1.000
_cell.length_b   1.000
_cell.length_c   1.000
_cell.angle_alpha   90.00
_cell.angle_beta   90.00
_cell.angle_gamma   90.00
#
_symmetry.space_group_name_H-M   'P 1'
#
loop_
_entity.id
_entity.type
_entity.pdbx_description
1 polymer ?
#
loop_
_entity_poly.entity_id
_entity_poly.type
_entity_poly.pdbx_seq_one_letter_code
_entity_poly.pdbx_strand_id
1 'polypeptide(L)'
;AIDPVSLRDVLVASAIEAQEFIGTACPRVEAPSPLEFLRGYVAPNQPCVITGAISHWPAVRKWQGEEGDEYLSSKFGEHKIKINATPNGRGDAVLDNRYFVLPEERSMTFRDFLSGMRSGPDVLYLSHQNDNLRVQLEGIILGDVDASLPFADQALGLLPDAVNMWVGPAAAVTTLHKDHYENLYAVVRGKKHFTLYPPTTL
;
A
#
# COMPACT_ATOMS: atom_id res chain seq x y z
N ALA A 1 16.92 47.21 12.99
CA ALA A 1 15.66 46.51 13.30
C ALA A 1 15.75 45.13 12.69
N ILE A 2 15.58 44.07 13.47
CA ILE A 2 15.55 42.70 12.93
C ILE A 2 14.17 42.54 12.30
N ASP A 3 14.12 42.20 11.02
CA ASP A 3 12.86 41.93 10.31
C ASP A 3 12.17 40.74 10.99
N PRO A 4 10.87 40.82 11.34
CA PRO A 4 10.21 39.70 11.99
C PRO A 4 10.19 38.49 11.04
N VAL A 5 10.82 37.40 11.45
CA VAL A 5 10.79 36.11 10.74
C VAL A 5 9.33 35.71 10.55
N SER A 6 8.91 35.47 9.32
CA SER A 6 7.53 35.10 9.06
C SER A 6 7.23 33.68 9.57
N LEU A 7 5.98 33.38 9.89
CA LEU A 7 5.56 32.01 10.24
C LEU A 7 5.97 31.01 9.14
N ARG A 8 5.90 31.42 7.88
CA ARG A 8 6.34 30.61 6.74
C ARG A 8 7.83 30.27 6.83
N ASP A 9 8.68 31.25 7.15
CA ASP A 9 10.12 31.03 7.23
C ASP A 9 10.48 30.10 8.38
N VAL A 10 9.78 30.21 9.53
CA VAL A 10 9.95 29.27 10.64
C VAL A 10 9.55 27.85 10.23
N LEU A 11 8.39 27.67 9.56
CA LEU A 11 7.95 26.35 9.12
C LEU A 11 8.91 25.75 8.08
N VAL A 12 9.43 26.55 7.16
CA VAL A 12 10.44 26.11 6.17
C VAL A 12 11.73 25.69 6.87
N ALA A 13 12.21 26.47 7.83
CA ALA A 13 13.41 26.12 8.60
C ALA A 13 13.22 24.80 9.37
N SER A 14 12.10 24.64 10.08
CA SER A 14 11.79 23.40 10.79
C SER A 14 11.67 22.20 9.85
N ALA A 15 11.13 22.39 8.65
CA ALA A 15 11.04 21.33 7.65
C ALA A 15 12.41 20.87 7.15
N ILE A 16 13.32 21.81 6.92
CA ILE A 16 14.71 21.54 6.52
C ILE A 16 15.44 20.81 7.65
N GLU A 17 15.36 21.30 8.89
CA GLU A 17 16.00 20.66 10.05
C GLU A 17 15.50 19.22 10.26
N ALA A 18 14.19 18.99 10.13
CA ALA A 18 13.62 17.65 10.20
C ALA A 18 14.15 16.75 9.09
N GLN A 19 14.27 17.27 7.86
CA GLN A 19 14.81 16.52 6.73
C GLN A 19 16.31 16.22 6.90
N GLU A 20 17.09 17.12 7.49
CA GLU A 20 18.51 16.89 7.81
C GLU A 20 18.67 15.79 8.87
N PHE A 21 17.77 15.74 9.86
CA PHE A 21 17.80 14.73 10.92
C PHE A 21 17.35 13.33 10.44
N ILE A 22 16.25 13.27 9.67
CA ILE A 22 15.66 12.00 9.19
C ILE A 22 16.40 11.47 7.95
N GLY A 23 16.93 12.38 7.13
CA GLY A 23 17.54 12.08 5.84
C GLY A 23 16.53 11.94 4.69
N THR A 24 17.06 11.70 3.50
CA THR A 24 16.29 11.61 2.24
C THR A 24 16.28 10.21 1.63
N ALA A 25 16.96 9.26 2.27
CA ALA A 25 17.05 7.88 1.81
C ALA A 25 15.93 7.02 2.40
N CYS A 26 15.43 6.08 1.59
CA CYS A 26 14.62 4.96 2.07
C CYS A 26 15.55 3.72 2.12
N PRO A 27 16.20 3.45 3.27
CA PRO A 27 17.19 2.38 3.38
C PRO A 27 16.55 1.01 3.17
N ARG A 28 17.34 0.08 2.62
CA ARG A 28 16.98 -1.33 2.54
C ARG A 28 17.64 -2.08 3.69
N VAL A 29 16.86 -2.77 4.50
CA VAL A 29 17.33 -3.51 5.67
C VAL A 29 16.79 -4.93 5.70
N GLU A 30 17.45 -5.83 6.42
CA GLU A 30 16.84 -7.13 6.76
C GLU A 30 15.74 -6.93 7.82
N ALA A 31 14.92 -7.96 8.04
CA ALA A 31 13.85 -7.92 9.04
C ALA A 31 14.41 -7.51 10.42
N PRO A 32 14.05 -6.32 10.94
CA PRO A 32 14.61 -5.81 12.20
C PRO A 32 13.98 -6.51 13.41
N SER A 33 14.66 -6.46 14.56
CA SER A 33 13.98 -6.72 15.83
C SER A 33 12.92 -5.65 16.12
N PRO A 34 11.92 -5.92 16.98
CA PRO A 34 10.90 -4.93 17.35
C PRO A 34 11.48 -3.60 17.86
N LEU A 35 12.54 -3.65 18.68
CA LEU A 35 13.20 -2.47 19.22
C LEU A 35 13.92 -1.66 18.13
N GLU A 36 14.61 -2.33 17.22
CA GLU A 36 15.26 -1.68 16.08
C GLU A 36 14.24 -1.05 15.15
N PHE A 37 13.10 -1.72 14.90
CA PHE A 37 12.02 -1.19 14.10
C PHE A 37 11.43 0.09 14.69
N LEU A 38 11.10 0.04 15.99
CA LEU A 38 10.50 1.16 16.70
C LEU A 38 11.44 2.36 16.75
N ARG A 39 12.70 2.15 17.16
CA ARG A 39 13.69 3.22 17.34
C ARG A 39 14.20 3.78 16.01
N GLY A 40 14.40 2.93 15.01
CA GLY A 40 15.05 3.28 13.76
C GLY A 40 14.12 3.82 12.69
N TYR A 41 12.83 3.47 12.71
CA TYR A 41 11.91 3.78 11.62
C TYR A 41 10.61 4.42 12.09
N VAL A 42 9.92 3.82 13.07
CA VAL A 42 8.63 4.33 13.55
C VAL A 42 8.79 5.67 14.27
N ALA A 43 9.59 5.72 15.34
CA ALA A 43 9.79 6.93 16.15
C ALA A 43 10.33 8.15 15.37
N PRO A 44 11.32 8.01 14.47
CA PRO A 44 11.77 9.12 13.64
C PRO A 44 10.87 9.39 12.42
N ASN A 45 9.81 8.61 12.20
CA ASN A 45 8.94 8.67 11.03
C ASN A 45 9.71 8.53 9.71
N GLN A 46 10.61 7.53 9.66
CA GLN A 46 11.48 7.26 8.53
C GLN A 46 11.04 6.00 7.77
N PRO A 47 10.76 6.09 6.46
CA PRO A 47 10.41 4.92 5.66
C PRO A 47 11.63 4.01 5.46
N CYS A 48 11.39 2.70 5.33
CA CYS A 48 12.40 1.74 4.93
C CYS A 48 11.82 0.64 4.04
N VAL A 49 12.70 -0.08 3.33
CA VAL A 49 12.35 -1.33 2.65
C VAL A 49 12.91 -2.49 3.44
N ILE A 50 12.03 -3.31 4.00
CA ILE A 50 12.40 -4.51 4.74
C ILE A 50 12.50 -5.70 3.78
N THR A 51 13.66 -6.31 3.73
CA THR A 51 13.97 -7.49 2.91
C THR A 51 13.87 -8.75 3.76
N GLY A 52 13.50 -9.87 3.15
CA GLY A 52 13.41 -11.16 3.83
C GLY A 52 12.11 -11.39 4.64
N ALA A 53 11.42 -10.33 5.08
CA ALA A 53 10.31 -10.40 6.04
C ALA A 53 9.09 -11.26 5.62
N ILE A 54 8.89 -11.49 4.31
CA ILE A 54 7.76 -12.28 3.79
C ILE A 54 8.23 -13.56 3.06
N SER A 55 9.51 -13.93 3.15
CA SER A 55 10.08 -15.01 2.33
C SER A 55 9.49 -16.38 2.64
N HIS A 56 8.91 -16.54 3.83
CA HIS A 56 8.24 -17.76 4.27
C HIS A 56 6.79 -17.87 3.77
N TRP A 57 6.19 -16.79 3.28
CA TRP A 57 4.83 -16.81 2.75
C TRP A 57 4.75 -17.71 1.51
N PRO A 58 3.88 -18.75 1.49
CA PRO A 58 3.67 -19.56 0.30
C PRO A 58 3.29 -18.74 -0.93
N ALA A 59 2.61 -17.60 -0.75
CA ALA A 59 2.22 -16.67 -1.81
C ALA A 59 3.39 -16.22 -2.69
N VAL A 60 4.58 -16.00 -2.09
CA VAL A 60 5.78 -15.55 -2.83
C VAL A 60 6.18 -16.56 -3.91
N ARG A 61 5.82 -17.83 -3.77
CA ARG A 61 6.07 -18.87 -4.78
C ARG A 61 4.82 -19.18 -5.60
N LYS A 62 3.67 -19.32 -4.96
CA LYS A 62 2.44 -19.82 -5.59
C LYS A 62 1.74 -18.79 -6.48
N TRP A 63 1.88 -17.49 -6.20
CA TRP A 63 1.08 -16.45 -6.88
C TRP A 63 1.78 -15.87 -8.11
N GLN A 64 2.75 -16.58 -8.67
CA GLN A 64 3.62 -16.08 -9.73
C GLN A 64 3.12 -16.43 -11.13
N GLY A 65 3.25 -15.50 -12.07
CA GLY A 65 2.96 -15.74 -13.48
C GLY A 65 1.50 -16.13 -13.77
N GLU A 66 1.29 -16.80 -14.90
CA GLU A 66 -0.04 -17.28 -15.32
C GLU A 66 -0.52 -18.44 -14.43
N GLU A 67 0.37 -19.34 -14.03
CA GLU A 67 0.07 -20.43 -13.08
C GLU A 67 -0.44 -19.87 -11.74
N GLY A 68 0.09 -18.74 -11.29
CA GLY A 68 -0.41 -18.03 -10.12
C GLY A 68 -1.81 -17.49 -10.32
N ASP A 69 -2.11 -16.91 -11.48
CA ASP A 69 -3.46 -16.44 -11.80
C ASP A 69 -4.44 -17.60 -11.87
N GLU A 70 -4.03 -18.76 -12.42
CA GLU A 70 -4.82 -19.99 -12.44
C GLU A 70 -5.03 -20.56 -11.04
N TYR A 71 -3.98 -20.59 -10.20
CA TYR A 71 -4.06 -21.02 -8.81
C TYR A 71 -5.08 -20.17 -8.07
N LEU A 72 -4.94 -18.84 -8.15
CA LEU A 72 -5.83 -17.87 -7.54
C LEU A 72 -7.27 -18.05 -8.07
N SER A 73 -7.45 -18.12 -9.38
CA SER A 73 -8.75 -18.36 -10.02
C SER A 73 -9.39 -19.71 -9.65
N SER A 74 -8.60 -20.76 -9.43
CA SER A 74 -9.10 -22.08 -8.99
C SER A 74 -9.63 -22.03 -7.56
N LYS A 75 -9.02 -21.19 -6.73
CA LYS A 75 -9.36 -21.01 -5.32
C LYS A 75 -10.56 -20.10 -5.12
N PHE A 76 -10.63 -19.00 -5.87
CA PHE A 76 -11.61 -17.95 -5.60
C PHE A 76 -12.24 -17.31 -6.83
N GLY A 77 -12.11 -17.93 -8.00
CA GLY A 77 -12.63 -17.42 -9.25
C GLY A 77 -14.11 -17.01 -9.17
N GLU A 78 -14.95 -17.78 -8.48
CA GLU A 78 -16.39 -17.50 -8.34
C GLU A 78 -16.74 -16.55 -7.18
N HIS A 79 -15.77 -16.18 -6.33
CA HIS A 79 -16.04 -15.29 -5.21
C HIS A 79 -16.30 -13.87 -5.72
N LYS A 80 -17.37 -13.26 -5.21
CA LYS A 80 -17.69 -11.87 -5.54
C LYS A 80 -16.80 -10.94 -4.73
N ILE A 81 -16.06 -10.10 -5.45
CA ILE A 81 -15.20 -9.07 -4.89
C ILE A 81 -15.71 -7.69 -5.32
N LYS A 82 -15.42 -6.68 -4.50
CA LYS A 82 -15.59 -5.27 -4.84
C LYS A 82 -14.27 -4.73 -5.38
N ILE A 83 -14.34 -4.11 -6.56
CA ILE A 83 -13.21 -3.46 -7.23
C ILE A 83 -13.53 -2.01 -7.54
N ASN A 84 -12.48 -1.24 -7.76
CA ASN A 84 -12.55 0.12 -8.29
C ASN A 84 -12.36 0.07 -9.80
N ALA A 85 -13.31 0.59 -10.56
CA ALA A 85 -13.23 0.75 -12.01
C ALA A 85 -13.05 2.23 -12.35
N THR A 86 -12.13 2.51 -13.26
CA THR A 86 -11.85 3.88 -13.74
C THR A 86 -11.56 3.87 -15.23
N PRO A 87 -11.89 4.94 -15.96
CA PRO A 87 -11.62 5.00 -17.40
C PRO A 87 -10.12 5.17 -17.72
N ASN A 88 -9.31 5.63 -16.77
CA ASN A 88 -7.92 6.03 -17.00
C ASN A 88 -6.96 5.60 -15.88
N GLY A 89 -7.42 4.80 -14.92
CA GLY A 89 -6.62 4.32 -13.80
C GLY A 89 -6.50 5.27 -12.61
N ARG A 90 -7.18 6.43 -12.64
CA ARG A 90 -7.09 7.45 -11.58
C ARG A 90 -8.41 7.57 -10.82
N GLY A 91 -8.51 6.84 -9.71
CA GLY A 91 -9.53 7.06 -8.67
C GLY A 91 -9.03 8.02 -7.61
N ASP A 92 -9.95 8.59 -6.82
CA ASP A 92 -9.63 9.52 -5.73
C ASP A 92 -8.75 10.69 -6.21
N ALA A 93 -9.12 11.25 -7.36
CA ALA A 93 -8.28 12.16 -8.13
C ALA A 93 -9.00 13.47 -8.42
N VAL A 94 -8.22 14.55 -8.60
CA VAL A 94 -8.75 15.82 -9.10
C VAL A 94 -8.84 15.79 -10.62
N LEU A 95 -10.02 16.04 -11.16
CA LEU A 95 -10.30 16.20 -12.58
C LEU A 95 -10.53 17.69 -12.90
N ASP A 96 -9.87 18.18 -13.95
CA ASP A 96 -9.96 19.56 -14.47
C ASP A 96 -9.74 20.65 -13.41
N ASN A 97 -8.95 20.34 -12.39
CA ASN A 97 -8.69 21.21 -11.23
C ASN A 97 -9.97 21.69 -10.53
N ARG A 98 -11.06 20.92 -10.63
CA ARG A 98 -12.40 21.35 -10.19
C ARG A 98 -13.16 20.29 -9.43
N TYR A 99 -13.06 19.02 -9.82
CA TYR A 99 -13.83 17.94 -9.23
C TYR A 99 -12.91 16.91 -8.59
N PHE A 100 -13.23 16.51 -7.37
CA PHE A 100 -12.66 15.29 -6.79
C PHE A 100 -13.54 14.12 -7.22
N VAL A 101 -13.00 13.22 -8.05
CA VAL A 101 -13.74 12.08 -8.60
C VAL A 101 -13.36 10.79 -7.90
N LEU A 102 -14.38 10.05 -7.47
CA LEU A 102 -14.24 8.71 -6.91
C LEU A 102 -14.28 7.68 -8.05
N PRO A 103 -13.61 6.53 -7.90
CA PRO A 103 -13.78 5.41 -8.81
C PRO A 103 -15.22 4.86 -8.76
N GLU A 104 -15.65 4.20 -9.83
CA GLU A 104 -16.87 3.39 -9.78
C GLU A 104 -16.58 2.13 -8.96
N GLU A 105 -17.35 1.89 -7.89
CA GLU A 105 -17.33 0.61 -7.20
C GLU A 105 -18.15 -0.41 -7.96
N ARG A 106 -17.51 -1.50 -8.39
CA ARG A 106 -18.16 -2.59 -9.12
C ARG A 106 -17.98 -3.91 -8.38
N SER A 107 -19.05 -4.71 -8.32
CA SER A 107 -18.98 -6.08 -7.80
C SER A 107 -18.93 -7.07 -8.97
N MET A 108 -17.94 -7.96 -8.97
CA MET A 108 -17.79 -9.01 -9.98
C MET A 108 -17.10 -10.24 -9.38
N THR A 109 -17.08 -11.36 -10.12
CA THR A 109 -16.32 -12.53 -9.69
C THR A 109 -14.82 -12.26 -9.82
N PHE A 110 -13.98 -12.92 -9.01
CA PHE A 110 -12.54 -12.75 -9.15
C PHE A 110 -12.02 -13.22 -10.51
N ARG A 111 -12.64 -14.25 -11.10
CA ARG A 111 -12.33 -14.71 -12.45
C ARG A 111 -12.58 -13.63 -13.49
N ASP A 112 -13.74 -12.98 -13.43
CA ASP A 112 -14.07 -11.88 -14.34
C ASP A 112 -13.14 -10.69 -14.14
N PHE A 113 -12.74 -10.40 -12.89
CA PHE A 113 -11.76 -9.37 -12.58
C PHE A 113 -10.39 -9.67 -13.22
N LEU A 114 -9.86 -10.89 -13.08
CA LEU A 114 -8.60 -11.28 -13.73
C LEU A 114 -8.66 -11.14 -15.25
N SER A 115 -9.77 -11.55 -15.87
CA SER A 115 -9.97 -11.39 -17.31
C SER A 115 -10.09 -9.91 -17.70
N GLY A 116 -10.86 -9.14 -16.94
CA GLY A 116 -11.11 -7.72 -17.19
C GLY A 116 -9.86 -6.86 -17.07
N MET A 117 -8.95 -7.18 -16.14
CA MET A 117 -7.65 -6.49 -16.06
C MET A 117 -6.79 -6.63 -17.32
N ARG A 118 -6.96 -7.71 -18.10
CA ARG A 118 -6.12 -8.02 -19.27
C ARG A 118 -6.66 -7.42 -20.56
N SER A 119 -7.99 -7.34 -20.70
CA SER A 119 -8.62 -7.00 -21.98
C SER A 119 -9.86 -6.10 -21.86
N GLY A 120 -10.17 -5.60 -20.66
CA GLY A 120 -11.31 -4.72 -20.42
C GLY A 120 -11.07 -3.28 -20.88
N PRO A 121 -12.14 -2.52 -21.15
CA PRO A 121 -12.04 -1.10 -21.51
C PRO A 121 -11.70 -0.21 -20.31
N ASP A 122 -12.08 -0.64 -19.10
CA ASP A 122 -11.83 0.06 -17.85
C ASP A 122 -10.54 -0.43 -17.19
N VAL A 123 -9.88 0.45 -16.46
CA VAL A 123 -8.80 0.08 -15.53
C VAL A 123 -9.41 -0.40 -14.23
N LEU A 124 -9.40 -1.73 -14.03
CA LEU A 124 -9.90 -2.39 -12.83
C LEU A 124 -8.81 -2.53 -11.78
N TYR A 125 -9.12 -2.19 -10.53
CA TYR A 125 -8.19 -2.25 -9.42
C TYR A 125 -8.88 -2.83 -8.18
N LEU A 126 -8.40 -3.97 -7.69
CA LEU A 126 -8.76 -4.47 -6.36
C LEU A 126 -7.96 -3.64 -5.34
N SER A 127 -8.59 -2.61 -4.79
CA SER A 127 -7.95 -1.61 -3.94
C SER A 127 -8.80 -1.16 -2.75
N HIS A 128 -9.87 -1.89 -2.44
CA HIS A 128 -10.72 -1.57 -1.30
C HIS A 128 -9.92 -1.73 0.01
N GLN A 129 -9.81 -0.68 0.82
CA GLN A 129 -8.85 -0.67 1.95
C GLN A 129 -9.48 -1.04 3.31
N ASN A 130 -10.73 -1.47 3.31
CA ASN A 130 -11.49 -1.83 4.51
C ASN A 130 -11.34 -3.32 4.81
N ASP A 131 -10.12 -3.73 5.11
CA ASP A 131 -9.78 -5.09 5.53
C ASP A 131 -10.16 -6.16 4.49
N ASN A 132 -9.95 -5.85 3.21
CA ASN A 132 -10.53 -6.64 2.13
C ASN A 132 -10.04 -8.09 2.11
N LEU A 133 -8.85 -8.38 2.64
CA LEU A 133 -8.29 -9.71 2.60
C LEU A 133 -9.01 -10.62 3.58
N ARG A 134 -9.25 -10.12 4.80
CA ARG A 134 -9.99 -10.85 5.83
C ARG A 134 -11.49 -10.88 5.55
N VAL A 135 -12.07 -9.83 4.97
CA VAL A 135 -13.53 -9.74 4.77
C VAL A 135 -14.02 -10.36 3.45
N GLN A 136 -13.30 -10.16 2.35
CA GLN A 136 -13.76 -10.59 1.01
C GLN A 136 -13.09 -11.87 0.52
N LEU A 137 -11.93 -12.22 1.07
CA LEU A 137 -11.08 -13.32 0.60
C LEU A 137 -10.75 -14.33 1.70
N GLU A 138 -11.55 -14.35 2.78
CA GLU A 138 -11.33 -15.19 3.96
C GLU A 138 -11.26 -16.70 3.63
N GLY A 139 -10.55 -17.45 4.48
CA GLY A 139 -10.58 -18.92 4.52
C GLY A 139 -9.68 -19.65 3.53
N ILE A 140 -9.33 -19.06 2.38
CA ILE A 140 -8.53 -19.74 1.34
C ILE A 140 -7.14 -19.10 1.15
N ILE A 141 -7.03 -17.78 1.29
CA ILE A 141 -5.76 -17.04 1.13
C ILE A 141 -4.95 -16.94 2.42
N LEU A 142 -5.58 -16.96 3.60
CA LEU A 142 -4.88 -16.83 4.90
C LEU A 142 -3.87 -17.97 5.18
N GLY A 143 -3.88 -19.05 4.40
CA GLY A 143 -2.83 -20.07 4.45
C GLY A 143 -1.58 -19.75 3.63
N ASP A 144 -1.63 -18.77 2.73
CA ASP A 144 -0.54 -18.38 1.84
C ASP A 144 0.16 -17.08 2.27
N VAL A 145 -0.44 -16.28 3.14
CA VAL A 145 0.10 -15.04 3.72
C VAL A 145 -0.28 -14.95 5.19
N ASP A 146 0.59 -14.35 6.01
CA ASP A 146 0.26 -14.10 7.41
C ASP A 146 -0.76 -12.96 7.56
N ALA A 147 -1.54 -13.00 8.64
CA ALA A 147 -2.48 -11.92 8.99
C ALA A 147 -1.78 -10.67 9.56
N SER A 148 -0.52 -10.79 9.98
CA SER A 148 0.27 -9.70 10.54
C SER A 148 1.77 -10.03 10.48
N LEU A 149 2.62 -9.07 10.88
CA LEU A 149 4.07 -9.24 10.94
C LEU A 149 4.52 -9.17 12.41
N PRO A 150 4.96 -10.28 13.03
CA PRO A 150 5.20 -10.34 14.48
C PRO A 150 6.15 -9.28 15.04
N PHE A 151 7.19 -8.91 14.27
CA PHE A 151 8.13 -7.89 14.72
C PHE A 151 7.48 -6.50 14.85
N ALA A 152 6.52 -6.19 13.97
CA ALA A 152 5.80 -4.94 13.97
C ALA A 152 4.71 -4.93 15.04
N ASP A 153 3.98 -6.04 15.19
CA ASP A 153 2.96 -6.19 16.23
C ASP A 153 3.57 -5.97 17.63
N GLN A 154 4.73 -6.55 17.87
CA GLN A 154 5.46 -6.36 19.13
C GLN A 154 6.02 -4.96 19.30
N ALA A 155 6.48 -4.31 18.22
CA ALA A 155 7.02 -2.95 18.26
C ALA A 155 5.93 -1.91 18.54
N LEU A 156 4.78 -2.05 17.91
CA LEU A 156 3.64 -1.13 18.00
C LEU A 156 2.71 -1.46 19.18
N GLY A 157 2.80 -2.69 19.72
CA GLY A 157 1.96 -3.17 20.81
C GLY A 157 0.50 -3.39 20.41
N LEU A 158 0.22 -3.49 19.10
CA LEU A 158 -1.12 -3.55 18.51
C LEU A 158 -1.10 -4.53 17.32
N LEU A 159 -2.25 -5.14 17.02
CA LEU A 159 -2.46 -5.90 15.79
C LEU A 159 -2.96 -4.97 14.66
N PRO A 160 -2.83 -5.35 13.38
CA PRO A 160 -3.34 -4.55 12.28
C PRO A 160 -4.87 -4.38 12.32
N ASP A 161 -5.31 -3.13 12.25
CA ASP A 161 -6.74 -2.79 12.09
C ASP A 161 -7.31 -3.34 10.79
N ALA A 162 -6.51 -3.38 9.72
CA ALA A 162 -6.89 -3.91 8.42
C ALA A 162 -5.74 -4.66 7.74
N VAL A 163 -6.07 -5.74 7.03
CA VAL A 163 -5.17 -6.45 6.13
C VAL A 163 -5.77 -6.39 4.73
N ASN A 164 -5.05 -5.73 3.83
CA ASN A 164 -5.55 -5.41 2.49
C ASN A 164 -4.74 -6.12 1.41
N MET A 165 -5.44 -6.72 0.45
CA MET A 165 -4.89 -7.23 -0.80
C MET A 165 -5.09 -6.20 -1.90
N TRP A 166 -4.02 -6.00 -2.67
CA TRP A 166 -4.01 -5.09 -3.80
C TRP A 166 -3.63 -5.83 -5.07
N VAL A 167 -4.49 -5.77 -6.09
CA VAL A 167 -4.22 -6.35 -7.41
C VAL A 167 -4.71 -5.39 -8.48
N GLY A 168 -3.85 -5.00 -9.41
CA GLY A 168 -4.22 -4.09 -10.50
C GLY A 168 -3.16 -4.01 -11.59
N PRO A 169 -3.51 -3.48 -12.76
CA PRO A 169 -2.59 -3.26 -13.86
C PRO A 169 -1.68 -2.04 -13.58
N ALA A 170 -0.62 -1.90 -14.39
CA ALA A 170 0.29 -0.75 -14.30
C ALA A 170 -0.40 0.61 -14.52
N ALA A 171 -1.55 0.62 -15.20
CA ALA A 171 -2.35 1.83 -15.42
C ALA A 171 -3.06 2.33 -14.14
N ALA A 172 -3.27 1.48 -13.13
CA ALA A 172 -3.93 1.88 -11.88
C ALA A 172 -2.97 2.69 -11.00
N VAL A 173 -3.24 3.99 -10.85
CA VAL A 173 -2.40 4.94 -10.12
C VAL A 173 -3.18 5.52 -8.95
N THR A 174 -2.66 5.29 -7.75
CA THR A 174 -3.12 6.00 -6.54
C THR A 174 -2.51 7.40 -6.53
N THR A 175 -3.35 8.42 -6.35
CA THR A 175 -2.93 9.83 -6.28
C THR A 175 -2.19 10.14 -4.99
N LEU A 176 -1.54 11.31 -4.92
CA LEU A 176 -0.83 11.74 -3.71
C LEU A 176 -1.82 11.96 -2.55
N HIS A 177 -1.57 11.31 -1.43
CA HIS A 177 -2.36 11.40 -0.20
C HIS A 177 -1.50 11.07 1.01
N LYS A 178 -2.11 11.11 2.20
CA LYS A 178 -1.55 10.60 3.45
C LYS A 178 -2.60 9.80 4.21
N ASP A 179 -2.14 8.80 4.95
CA ASP A 179 -2.97 8.01 5.86
C ASP A 179 -2.60 8.31 7.31
N HIS A 180 -3.46 7.91 8.23
CA HIS A 180 -3.20 7.98 9.68
C HIS A 180 -2.81 6.61 10.24
N TYR A 181 -2.15 5.78 9.44
CA TYR A 181 -1.77 4.41 9.77
C TYR A 181 -0.27 4.18 9.54
N GLU A 182 0.33 3.34 10.38
CA GLU A 182 1.62 2.72 10.13
C GLU A 182 1.45 1.63 9.06
N ASN A 183 1.91 1.88 7.84
CA ASN A 183 1.62 1.00 6.70
C ASN A 183 2.81 0.08 6.36
N LEU A 184 2.60 -1.23 6.45
CA LEU A 184 3.56 -2.26 6.02
C LEU A 184 3.14 -2.83 4.66
N TYR A 185 3.72 -2.31 3.59
CA TYR A 185 3.36 -2.70 2.22
C TYR A 185 4.19 -3.87 1.69
N ALA A 186 3.61 -5.07 1.63
CA ALA A 186 4.24 -6.27 1.12
C ALA A 186 3.95 -6.51 -0.38
N VAL A 187 5.00 -6.60 -1.21
CA VAL A 187 4.87 -6.92 -2.65
C VAL A 187 5.15 -8.41 -2.86
N VAL A 188 4.11 -9.18 -3.17
CA VAL A 188 4.20 -10.63 -3.45
C VAL A 188 4.62 -10.91 -4.90
N ARG A 189 4.06 -10.16 -5.86
CA ARG A 189 4.34 -10.29 -7.30
C ARG A 189 4.46 -8.92 -7.93
N GLY A 190 5.42 -8.76 -8.85
CA GLY A 190 5.63 -7.52 -9.58
C GLY A 190 6.42 -6.48 -8.78
N LYS A 191 6.08 -5.19 -8.98
CA LYS A 191 6.75 -4.05 -8.35
C LYS A 191 5.74 -2.96 -8.05
N LYS A 192 5.94 -2.24 -6.94
CA LYS A 192 5.21 -1.01 -6.62
C LYS A 192 6.22 0.15 -6.56
N HIS A 193 5.87 1.25 -7.21
CA HIS A 193 6.67 2.48 -7.20
C HIS A 193 6.00 3.48 -6.28
N PHE A 194 6.74 3.97 -5.28
CA PHE A 194 6.28 4.99 -4.35
C PHE A 194 7.06 6.28 -4.58
N THR A 195 6.34 7.39 -4.67
CA THR A 195 6.90 8.73 -4.53
C THR A 195 6.47 9.23 -3.16
N LEU A 196 7.42 9.42 -2.25
CA LEU A 196 7.15 9.82 -0.87
C LEU A 196 7.60 11.26 -0.64
N TYR A 197 6.79 11.98 0.13
CA TYR A 197 7.14 13.29 0.69
C TYR A 197 6.98 13.18 2.20
N PRO A 198 7.97 13.60 3.01
CA PRO A 198 7.79 13.63 4.46
C PRO A 198 6.66 14.60 4.85
N PRO A 199 6.00 14.41 6.00
CA PRO A 199 4.92 15.32 6.44
C PRO A 199 5.35 16.77 6.61
N THR A 200 6.66 17.01 6.70
CA THR A 200 7.25 18.35 6.79
C THR A 200 7.44 19.03 5.44
N THR A 201 7.21 18.36 4.30
CA THR A 201 7.25 19.02 2.99
C THR A 201 6.16 20.08 2.88
N LEU A 202 6.57 21.31 2.57
CA LEU A 202 5.72 22.50 2.35
C LEU A 202 5.46 22.75 0.87
#